data_AF-A0A6M4ISU2-F1
#
_entry.id   AF-A0A6M4ISU2-F1
#
_cell.length_a   1.000
_cell.length_b   1.000
_cell.length_c   1.000
_cell.angle_alpha   90.00
_cell.angle_beta   90.00
_cell.angle_gamma   90.00
#
_symmetry.space_group_name_H-M   'P 1'
#
loop_
_entity.id
_entity.type
_entity.pdbx_description
1 polymer ?
#
loop_
_entity_poly.entity_id
_entity_poly.type
_entity_poly.pdbx_seq_one_letter_code
_entity_poly.pdbx_strand_id
1 'polypeptide(L)'
;MVQQQPASTPAPPTPPAAPQVPIGVTTGLDAAPLSLKPLTAADVDALKAKRSELSRQLSSVQGRRDQAAKELARTTGPGAKGLEQRLAVQDERIIQLERDIAANGRELARVPGELANEEAAVQRYGPFSSGQLTAISIVSIVLVWGPLAWAAARIMFKRAGQPKPSPQLLEGTARLERIEQAVDAMSIEIERISEGQRFVTQLMSSKAPAPALVERTESPA
;
A
#
# COMPACT_ATOMS: atom_id res chain seq x y z
N MET A 1 67.79 32.49 -39.76
CA MET A 1 66.43 32.86 -40.18
C MET A 1 65.74 31.56 -40.61
N VAL A 2 64.95 30.96 -39.72
CA VAL A 2 64.23 29.70 -39.95
C VAL A 2 62.83 30.07 -40.40
N GLN A 3 62.51 29.83 -41.67
CA GLN A 3 61.18 29.98 -42.24
C GLN A 3 60.35 28.75 -41.87
N GLN A 4 59.36 28.96 -40.99
CA GLN A 4 58.37 27.97 -40.57
C GLN A 4 57.41 27.65 -41.70
N GLN A 5 57.18 26.34 -41.86
CA GLN A 5 56.23 25.72 -42.76
C GLN A 5 54.79 26.00 -42.27
N PRO A 6 53.85 26.41 -43.15
CA PRO A 6 52.48 26.67 -42.73
C PRO A 6 51.77 25.36 -42.40
N ALA A 7 51.27 25.25 -41.17
CA ALA A 7 50.46 24.14 -40.69
C ALA A 7 49.09 24.12 -41.37
N SER A 8 48.67 22.95 -41.84
CA SER A 8 47.30 22.65 -42.28
C SER A 8 46.33 22.75 -41.10
N THR A 9 45.32 23.59 -41.21
CA THR A 9 44.24 23.75 -40.24
C THR A 9 43.26 22.57 -40.31
N PRO A 10 42.93 21.91 -39.19
CA PRO A 10 41.85 20.93 -39.14
C PRO A 10 40.48 21.61 -39.26
N ALA A 11 39.57 21.00 -40.04
CA ALA A 11 38.19 21.45 -40.19
C ALA A 11 37.42 21.43 -38.85
N PRO A 12 36.50 22.38 -38.61
CA PRO A 12 35.74 22.46 -37.37
C PRO A 12 34.74 21.29 -37.24
N PRO A 13 34.48 20.79 -36.02
CA PRO A 13 33.47 19.77 -35.79
C PRO A 13 32.06 20.32 -36.04
N THR A 14 31.24 19.51 -36.72
CA THR A 14 29.81 19.77 -36.96
C THR A 14 29.07 19.93 -35.61
N PRO A 15 28.26 20.99 -35.42
CA PRO A 15 27.51 21.15 -34.17
C PRO A 15 26.43 20.07 -34.04
N PRO A 16 26.15 19.60 -32.80
CA PRO A 16 25.06 18.65 -32.55
C PRO A 16 23.72 19.28 -32.93
N ALA A 17 22.85 18.47 -33.56
CA ALA A 17 21.50 18.87 -33.91
C ALA A 17 20.76 19.41 -32.67
N ALA A 18 20.30 20.65 -32.75
CA ALA A 18 19.52 21.29 -31.70
C ALA A 18 18.26 20.45 -31.41
N PRO A 19 17.91 20.22 -30.13
CA PRO A 19 16.61 19.66 -29.79
C PRO A 19 15.51 20.51 -30.41
N GLN A 20 14.62 19.87 -31.17
CA GLN A 20 13.47 20.54 -31.76
C GLN A 20 12.63 21.16 -30.63
N VAL A 21 12.58 22.49 -30.59
CA VAL A 21 11.69 23.26 -29.73
C VAL A 21 10.25 23.00 -30.18
N PRO A 22 9.35 22.47 -29.34
CA PRO A 22 7.94 22.42 -29.67
C PRO A 22 7.43 23.85 -29.82
N ILE A 23 6.75 24.07 -30.94
CA ILE A 23 6.17 25.35 -31.39
C ILE A 23 5.35 25.98 -30.26
N GLY A 24 5.72 27.19 -29.85
CA GLY A 24 5.01 27.95 -28.83
C GLY A 24 3.71 28.55 -29.37
N VAL A 25 2.65 28.49 -28.57
CA VAL A 25 1.52 29.42 -28.71
C VAL A 25 1.87 30.66 -27.91
N THR A 26 2.10 31.76 -28.62
CA THR A 26 2.38 33.07 -28.03
C THR A 26 1.04 33.73 -27.67
N THR A 27 0.69 33.73 -26.39
CA THR A 27 -0.32 34.66 -25.87
C THR A 27 0.45 35.77 -25.16
N GLY A 28 0.28 37.00 -25.65
CA GLY A 28 1.17 38.12 -25.38
C GLY A 28 1.29 38.57 -23.92
N LEU A 29 2.42 39.27 -23.69
CA LEU A 29 2.88 40.01 -22.51
C LEU A 29 3.38 39.17 -21.32
N ASP A 30 4.70 38.93 -21.31
CA ASP A 30 5.57 38.62 -20.15
C ASP A 30 5.08 37.55 -19.14
N ALA A 31 4.45 36.50 -19.65
CA ALA A 31 4.26 35.29 -18.86
C ALA A 31 5.52 34.41 -18.99
N ALA A 32 6.21 34.19 -17.87
CA ALA A 32 7.19 33.11 -17.71
C ALA A 32 6.63 31.81 -18.33
N PRO A 33 7.46 30.96 -18.96
CA PRO A 33 6.98 29.77 -19.64
C PRO A 33 6.09 28.96 -18.69
N LEU A 34 4.83 28.81 -19.07
CA LEU A 34 3.85 27.99 -18.37
C LEU A 34 4.40 26.55 -18.42
N SER A 35 5.11 26.16 -17.36
CA SER A 35 5.48 24.77 -17.16
C SER A 35 4.18 24.00 -16.93
N LEU A 36 3.67 23.40 -18.00
CA LEU A 36 2.48 22.55 -18.06
C LEU A 36 2.67 21.23 -17.29
N LYS A 37 3.52 21.21 -16.25
CA LYS A 37 3.62 20.06 -15.37
C LYS A 37 2.31 19.99 -14.58
N PRO A 38 1.53 18.90 -14.71
CA PRO A 38 0.34 18.72 -13.89
C PRO A 38 0.76 18.81 -12.42
N LEU A 39 0.13 19.70 -11.65
CA LEU A 39 0.34 19.73 -10.21
C LEU A 39 -0.01 18.34 -9.67
N THR A 40 0.89 17.71 -8.94
CA THR A 40 0.66 16.41 -8.32
C THR A 40 0.16 16.59 -6.88
N ALA A 41 -0.38 15.54 -6.26
CA ALA A 41 -0.75 15.60 -4.83
C ALA A 41 0.42 16.01 -3.92
N ALA A 42 1.65 15.56 -4.24
CA ALA A 42 2.86 15.96 -3.52
C ALA A 42 3.16 17.48 -3.66
N ASP A 43 2.85 18.07 -4.82
CA ASP A 43 3.01 19.50 -5.03
C ASP A 43 1.98 20.30 -4.21
N VAL A 44 0.75 19.80 -4.10
CA VAL A 44 -0.30 20.41 -3.25
C VAL A 44 0.11 20.40 -1.78
N ASP A 45 0.62 19.27 -1.29
CA ASP A 45 1.14 19.16 0.08
C ASP A 45 2.31 20.13 0.32
N ALA A 46 3.24 20.23 -0.63
CA ALA A 46 4.36 21.17 -0.54
C ALA A 46 3.87 22.63 -0.50
N LEU A 47 2.87 22.99 -1.30
CA LEU A 47 2.26 24.33 -1.30
C LEU A 47 1.51 24.64 0.00
N LYS A 48 0.81 23.65 0.58
CA LYS A 48 0.17 23.78 1.91
C LYS A 48 1.21 23.97 3.01
N ALA A 49 2.30 23.19 2.99
CA ALA A 49 3.41 23.32 3.92
C ALA A 49 4.05 24.71 3.82
N LYS A 50 4.35 25.19 2.60
CA LYS A 50 4.88 26.53 2.35
C LYS A 50 3.94 27.62 2.88
N ARG A 51 2.62 27.50 2.67
CA ARG A 51 1.63 28.45 3.23
C ARG A 51 1.73 28.54 4.76
N SER A 52 1.79 27.38 5.42
CA SER A 52 1.86 27.34 6.89
C SER A 52 3.15 27.96 7.42
N GLU A 53 4.27 27.77 6.73
CA GLU A 53 5.55 28.37 7.09
C GLU A 53 5.53 29.89 6.89
N LEU A 54 5.04 30.37 5.74
CA LEU A 54 4.89 31.81 5.49
C LEU A 54 3.99 32.48 6.54
N SER A 55 2.90 31.83 6.94
CA SER A 55 2.00 32.33 7.99
C SER A 55 2.70 32.42 9.36
N ARG A 56 3.53 31.43 9.72
CA ARG A 56 4.33 31.48 10.96
C ARG A 56 5.36 32.61 10.92
N GLN A 57 6.02 32.79 9.78
CA GLN A 57 6.98 33.88 9.59
C GLN A 57 6.29 35.25 9.71
N LEU A 58 5.12 35.41 9.10
CA LEU A 58 4.31 36.62 9.20
C LEU A 58 3.97 36.94 10.66
N SER A 59 3.43 35.96 11.38
CA SER A 59 3.11 36.12 12.81
C SER A 59 4.34 36.46 13.66
N SER A 60 5.49 35.83 13.39
CA SER A 60 6.75 36.14 14.08
C SER A 60 7.26 37.56 13.79
N VAL A 61 7.12 38.06 12.56
CA VAL A 61 7.52 39.43 12.20
C VAL A 61 6.54 40.43 12.82
N GLN A 62 5.23 40.18 12.77
CA GLN A 62 4.21 41.01 13.41
C GLN A 62 4.45 41.14 14.92
N GLY A 63 4.71 40.02 15.62
CA GLY A 63 5.02 40.07 17.06
C GLY A 63 6.27 40.90 17.39
N ARG A 64 7.32 40.80 16.57
CA ARG A 64 8.54 41.62 16.72
C ARG A 64 8.30 43.10 16.42
N ARG A 65 7.47 43.40 15.43
CA ARG A 65 7.04 44.75 15.09
C ARG A 65 6.26 45.39 16.24
N ASP A 66 5.29 44.67 16.80
CA ASP A 66 4.50 45.15 17.93
C ASP A 66 5.37 45.41 19.17
N GLN A 67 6.39 44.56 19.40
CA GLN A 67 7.37 44.80 20.45
C GLN A 67 8.22 46.04 20.18
N ALA A 68 8.77 46.18 18.98
CA ALA A 68 9.57 47.35 18.60
C ALA A 68 8.76 48.66 18.68
N ALA A 69 7.48 48.64 18.32
CA ALA A 69 6.57 49.78 18.44
C ALA A 69 6.33 50.16 19.92
N LYS A 70 6.16 49.17 20.80
CA LYS A 70 6.04 49.40 22.26
C LYS A 70 7.34 49.95 22.87
N GLU A 71 8.49 49.47 22.42
CA GLU A 71 9.80 49.97 22.85
C GLU A 71 10.04 51.41 22.36
N LEU A 72 9.66 51.71 21.12
CA LEU A 72 9.74 53.05 20.54
C LEU A 72 8.88 54.04 21.33
N ALA A 73 7.66 53.67 21.70
CA ALA A 73 6.78 54.51 22.51
C ALA A 73 7.36 54.87 23.90
N ARG A 74 8.32 54.08 24.39
CA ARG A 74 8.98 54.29 25.70
C ARG A 74 10.37 54.92 25.58
N THR A 75 10.92 55.02 24.38
CA THR A 75 12.30 55.43 24.13
C THR A 75 12.33 56.79 23.45
N THR A 76 13.06 57.74 24.02
CA THR A 76 13.23 59.09 23.45
C THR A 76 14.68 59.34 23.09
N GLY A 77 14.93 60.20 22.09
CA GLY A 77 16.27 60.61 21.68
C GLY A 77 16.87 59.76 20.55
N PRO A 78 18.19 59.74 20.36
CA PRO A 78 18.84 59.09 19.22
C PRO A 78 18.52 57.58 19.06
N GLY A 79 18.25 56.88 20.16
CA GLY A 79 17.85 55.47 20.14
C GLY A 79 16.49 55.21 19.48
N ALA A 80 15.58 56.20 19.51
CA ALA A 80 14.27 56.10 18.86
C ALA A 80 14.40 55.97 17.33
N LYS A 81 15.33 56.72 16.72
CA LYS A 81 15.56 56.67 15.27
C LYS A 81 15.99 55.28 14.78
N GLY A 82 16.77 54.55 15.59
CA GLY A 82 17.17 53.18 15.25
C GLY A 82 15.98 52.20 15.29
N LEU A 83 15.06 52.37 16.24
CA LEU A 83 13.83 51.58 16.33
C LEU A 83 12.86 51.90 15.18
N GLU A 84 12.72 53.17 14.79
CA GLU A 84 11.95 53.60 13.62
C GLU A 84 12.46 52.94 12.33
N GLN A 85 13.78 52.91 12.12
CA GLN A 85 14.38 52.23 10.96
C GLN A 85 14.10 50.72 10.97
N ARG A 86 14.18 50.07 12.14
CA ARG A 86 13.86 48.64 12.27
C ARG A 86 12.39 48.35 11.97
N LEU A 87 11.48 49.20 12.43
CA LEU A 87 10.06 49.09 12.13
C LEU A 87 9.81 49.20 10.63
N ALA A 88 10.43 50.16 9.94
CA ALA A 88 10.28 50.30 8.49
C ALA A 88 10.74 49.05 7.72
N VAL A 89 11.86 48.44 8.12
CA VAL A 89 12.34 47.17 7.52
C VAL A 89 11.39 46.01 7.80
N GLN A 90 10.80 45.94 9.00
CA GLN A 90 9.82 44.91 9.35
C GLN A 90 8.50 45.08 8.58
N ASP A 91 8.03 46.31 8.40
CA ASP A 91 6.82 46.62 7.64
C ASP A 91 6.98 46.21 6.16
N GLU A 92 8.13 46.50 5.54
CA GLU A 92 8.43 46.02 4.19
C GLU A 92 8.41 44.49 4.12
N ARG A 93 8.96 43.81 5.13
CA ARG A 93 8.97 42.34 5.18
C ARG A 93 7.57 41.73 5.38
N ILE A 94 6.69 42.40 6.13
CA ILE A 94 5.28 42.01 6.27
C ILE A 94 4.61 42.06 4.89
N ILE A 95 4.77 43.15 4.15
CA ILE A 95 4.20 43.33 2.81
C ILE A 95 4.73 42.26 1.83
N GLN A 96 6.03 41.91 1.92
CA GLN A 96 6.61 40.83 1.12
C GLN A 96 5.98 39.46 1.45
N LEU A 97 5.89 39.12 2.73
CA LEU A 97 5.29 37.85 3.17
C LEU A 97 3.81 37.74 2.77
N GLU A 98 3.04 38.82 2.87
CA GLU A 98 1.65 38.85 2.44
C GLU A 98 1.52 38.62 0.92
N ARG A 99 2.39 39.24 0.11
CA ARG A 99 2.46 39.00 -1.34
C ARG A 99 2.80 37.55 -1.66
N ASP A 100 3.75 36.95 -0.94
CA ASP A 100 4.14 35.55 -1.12
C ASP A 100 3.02 34.58 -0.75
N ILE A 101 2.29 34.86 0.34
CA ILE A 101 1.11 34.09 0.73
C ILE A 101 0.05 34.17 -0.36
N ALA A 102 -0.22 35.35 -0.90
CA ALA A 102 -1.18 35.53 -1.99
C ALA A 102 -0.74 34.80 -3.26
N ALA A 103 0.55 34.82 -3.61
CA ALA A 103 1.10 34.07 -4.74
C ALA A 103 0.93 32.56 -4.57
N ASN A 104 1.29 32.04 -3.40
CA ASN A 104 1.10 30.63 -3.04
C ASN A 104 -0.39 30.24 -3.04
N GLY A 105 -1.27 31.15 -2.61
CA GLY A 105 -2.72 30.95 -2.66
C GLY A 105 -3.25 30.81 -4.10
N ARG A 106 -2.74 31.61 -5.05
CA ARG A 106 -3.09 31.48 -6.47
C ARG A 106 -2.59 30.16 -7.07
N GLU A 107 -1.43 29.67 -6.65
CA GLU A 107 -0.92 28.36 -7.08
C GLU A 107 -1.80 27.22 -6.56
N LEU A 108 -2.21 27.28 -5.29
CA LEU A 108 -3.17 26.34 -4.71
C LEU A 108 -4.54 26.39 -5.41
N ALA A 109 -4.98 27.58 -5.85
CA ALA A 109 -6.25 27.71 -6.57
C ALA A 109 -6.21 27.12 -8.00
N ARG A 110 -5.02 26.88 -8.56
CA ARG A 110 -4.85 26.21 -9.87
C ARG A 110 -4.93 24.69 -9.77
N VAL A 111 -5.00 24.13 -8.56
CA VAL A 111 -5.12 22.68 -8.36
C VAL A 111 -6.40 22.19 -9.04
N PRO A 112 -6.30 21.26 -10.01
CA PRO A 112 -7.45 20.66 -10.65
C PRO A 112 -8.42 20.07 -9.63
N GLY A 113 -9.72 20.33 -9.80
CA GLY A 113 -10.76 19.86 -8.88
C GLY A 113 -10.76 18.34 -8.67
N GLU A 114 -10.30 17.55 -9.65
CA GLU A 114 -10.12 16.10 -9.49
C GLU A 114 -9.05 15.73 -8.46
N LEU A 115 -7.94 16.46 -8.37
CA LEU A 115 -6.92 16.24 -7.34
C LEU A 115 -7.36 16.75 -5.97
N ALA A 116 -8.15 17.82 -5.93
CA ALA A 116 -8.78 18.29 -4.69
C ALA A 116 -9.83 17.29 -4.17
N ASN A 117 -10.56 16.64 -5.09
CA ASN A 117 -11.53 15.60 -4.78
C ASN A 117 -10.88 14.23 -4.53
N GLU A 118 -9.77 13.89 -5.18
CA GLU A 118 -8.94 12.73 -4.86
C GLU A 118 -8.22 12.91 -3.51
N GLU A 119 -7.80 14.11 -3.12
CA GLU A 119 -7.38 14.39 -1.74
C GLU A 119 -8.54 14.22 -0.74
N ALA A 120 -9.76 14.59 -1.12
CA ALA A 120 -10.94 14.38 -0.28
C ALA A 120 -11.39 12.91 -0.23
N ALA A 121 -11.21 12.15 -1.33
CA ALA A 121 -11.54 10.73 -1.44
C ALA A 121 -10.45 9.83 -0.86
N VAL A 122 -9.18 10.25 -0.94
CA VAL A 122 -8.07 9.80 -0.09
C VAL A 122 -8.07 10.65 1.18
N GLN A 123 -9.25 10.80 1.79
CA GLN A 123 -9.31 11.02 3.22
C GLN A 123 -8.65 9.80 3.85
N ARG A 124 -7.37 9.98 4.18
CA ARG A 124 -6.57 9.12 5.04
C ARG A 124 -7.44 8.79 6.25
N TYR A 125 -8.04 7.62 6.25
CA TYR A 125 -8.99 7.21 7.28
C TYR A 125 -8.20 6.99 8.56
N GLY A 126 -8.17 8.00 9.44
CA GLY A 126 -7.68 7.84 10.81
C GLY A 126 -7.03 9.09 11.41
N PRO A 127 -7.05 9.23 12.74
CA PRO A 127 -6.61 10.40 13.49
C PRO A 127 -5.08 10.62 13.49
N PHE A 128 -4.33 10.02 12.56
CA PHE A 128 -2.88 9.92 12.64
C PHE A 128 -2.18 10.61 11.45
N SER A 129 -1.14 11.38 11.76
CA SER A 129 -0.29 12.03 10.75
C SER A 129 0.51 11.02 9.93
N SER A 130 0.99 11.40 8.75
CA SER A 130 1.81 10.54 7.86
C SER A 130 2.99 9.90 8.59
N GLY A 131 3.72 10.67 9.40
CA GLY A 131 4.86 10.15 10.17
C GLY A 131 4.44 9.20 11.30
N GLN A 132 3.28 9.45 11.91
CA GLN A 132 2.73 8.59 12.96
C GLN A 132 2.23 7.27 12.40
N LEU A 133 1.66 7.25 11.19
CA LEU A 133 1.26 6.03 10.51
C LEU A 133 2.48 5.15 10.17
N THR A 134 3.58 5.74 9.71
CA THR A 134 4.84 5.02 9.45
C THR A 134 5.46 4.50 10.73
N ALA A 135 5.43 5.27 11.82
CA ALA A 135 5.92 4.82 13.12
C ALA A 135 5.09 3.64 13.65
N ILE A 136 3.76 3.72 13.57
CA ILE A 136 2.86 2.63 13.98
C ILE A 136 3.10 1.39 13.12
N SER A 137 3.24 1.53 11.80
CA SER A 137 3.46 0.37 10.92
C SER A 137 4.78 -0.34 11.20
N ILE A 138 5.87 0.40 11.41
CA ILE A 138 7.16 -0.17 11.79
C ILE A 138 7.04 -0.91 13.13
N VAL A 139 6.40 -0.29 14.13
CA VAL A 139 6.19 -0.92 15.44
C VAL A 139 5.34 -2.19 15.31
N SER A 140 4.24 -2.16 14.55
CA SER A 140 3.38 -3.33 14.33
C SER A 140 4.12 -4.46 13.61
N ILE A 141 4.96 -4.15 12.63
CA ILE A 141 5.78 -5.15 11.94
C ILE A 141 6.77 -5.79 12.93
N VAL A 142 7.44 -4.99 13.75
CA VAL A 142 8.43 -5.52 14.71
C VAL A 142 7.76 -6.32 15.84
N LEU A 143 6.66 -5.81 16.41
CA LEU A 143 6.03 -6.41 17.59
C LEU A 143 5.10 -7.60 17.26
N VAL A 144 4.43 -7.58 16.10
CA VAL A 144 3.42 -8.60 15.76
C VAL A 144 3.96 -9.55 14.69
N TRP A 145 4.46 -9.01 13.58
CA TRP A 145 4.92 -9.82 12.46
C TRP A 145 6.31 -10.41 12.67
N GLY A 146 7.20 -9.72 13.40
CA GLY A 146 8.55 -10.17 13.74
C GLY A 146 8.56 -11.52 14.48
N PRO A 147 7.84 -11.68 15.61
CA PRO A 147 7.76 -12.95 16.32
C PRO A 147 7.14 -14.07 15.48
N LEU A 148 6.13 -13.74 14.66
CA LEU A 148 5.46 -14.72 13.80
C LEU A 148 6.38 -15.23 12.68
N ALA A 149 7.13 -14.33 12.03
CA ALA A 149 8.13 -14.68 11.04
C ALA A 149 9.27 -15.51 11.65
N TRP A 150 9.72 -15.16 12.86
CA TRP A 150 10.73 -15.94 13.58
C TRP A 150 10.24 -17.34 13.96
N ALA A 151 8.99 -17.47 14.41
CA ALA A 151 8.38 -18.76 14.71
C ALA A 151 8.25 -19.63 13.44
N ALA A 152 7.80 -19.05 12.33
CA ALA A 152 7.71 -19.73 11.04
C ALA A 152 9.09 -20.21 10.55
N ALA A 153 10.11 -19.35 10.63
CA ALA A 153 11.48 -19.70 10.29
C ALA A 153 11.99 -20.87 11.16
N ARG A 154 11.74 -20.85 12.48
CA ARG A 154 12.12 -21.93 13.40
C ARG A 154 11.44 -23.26 13.05
N ILE A 155 10.18 -23.24 12.62
CA ILE A 155 9.47 -24.45 12.16
C ILE A 155 10.09 -24.96 10.85
N MET A 156 10.41 -24.08 9.91
CA MET A 156 11.05 -24.46 8.65
C MET A 156 12.44 -25.08 8.89
N PHE A 157 13.28 -24.50 9.75
CA PHE A 157 14.58 -25.09 10.09
C PHE A 157 14.44 -26.45 10.78
N LYS A 158 13.47 -26.61 11.69
CA LYS A 158 13.18 -27.92 12.31
C LYS A 158 12.74 -28.97 11.29
N ARG A 159 11.96 -28.58 10.27
CA ARG A 159 11.49 -29.49 9.21
C ARG A 159 12.58 -29.79 8.18
N ALA A 160 13.44 -28.83 7.87
CA ALA A 160 14.56 -29.01 6.95
C ALA A 160 15.61 -30.01 7.50
N GLY A 161 15.73 -30.11 8.83
CA GLY A 161 16.59 -31.10 9.50
C GLY A 161 15.93 -32.46 9.76
N GLN A 162 14.65 -32.65 9.41
CA GLN A 162 14.00 -33.96 9.54
C GLN A 162 14.41 -34.84 8.35
N PRO A 163 14.92 -36.06 8.60
CA PRO A 163 15.23 -36.98 7.51
C PRO A 163 13.95 -37.26 6.72
N LYS A 164 14.03 -37.16 5.38
CA LYS A 164 12.91 -37.55 4.52
C LYS A 164 12.50 -38.99 4.86
N PRO A 165 11.18 -39.29 4.93
CA PRO A 165 10.72 -40.63 5.22
C PRO A 165 11.37 -41.61 4.26
N SER A 166 11.93 -42.69 4.80
CA SER A 166 12.63 -43.68 3.98
C SER A 166 11.65 -44.32 3.00
N PRO A 167 12.09 -44.69 1.77
CA PRO A 167 11.23 -45.34 0.78
C PRO A 167 10.50 -46.58 1.32
N GLN A 168 11.11 -47.29 2.28
CA GLN A 168 10.52 -48.44 2.97
C GLN A 168 9.27 -48.09 3.79
N LEU A 169 9.26 -46.91 4.44
CA LEU A 169 8.08 -46.46 5.21
C LEU A 169 6.94 -46.05 4.28
N LEU A 170 7.24 -45.36 3.17
CA LEU A 170 6.24 -45.01 2.15
C LEU A 170 5.62 -46.27 1.51
N GLU A 171 6.45 -47.28 1.25
CA GLU A 171 5.97 -48.56 0.74
C GLU A 171 5.10 -49.30 1.77
N GLY A 172 5.49 -49.24 3.05
CA GLY A 172 4.70 -49.75 4.17
C GLY A 172 3.32 -49.09 4.25
N THR A 173 3.23 -47.76 4.17
CA THR A 173 1.94 -47.05 4.19
C THR A 173 1.08 -47.39 2.97
N ALA A 174 1.66 -47.50 1.78
CA ALA A 174 0.92 -47.89 0.57
C ALA A 174 0.44 -49.35 0.63
N ARG A 175 1.18 -50.24 1.30
CA ARG A 175 0.72 -51.62 1.56
C ARG A 175 -0.43 -51.64 2.57
N LEU A 176 -0.36 -50.85 3.63
CA LEU A 176 -1.43 -50.71 4.62
C LEU A 176 -2.72 -50.18 3.99
N GLU A 177 -2.63 -49.13 3.17
CA GLU A 177 -3.76 -48.56 2.43
C GLU A 177 -4.44 -49.59 1.51
N ARG A 178 -3.66 -50.44 0.83
CA ARG A 178 -4.20 -51.54 0.02
C ARG A 178 -4.86 -52.63 0.87
N ILE A 179 -4.35 -52.90 2.06
CA ILE A 179 -4.97 -53.86 2.98
C ILE A 179 -6.30 -53.29 3.50
N GLU A 180 -6.34 -52.00 3.85
CA GLU A 180 -7.57 -51.32 4.26
C GLU A 180 -8.65 -51.40 3.17
N GLN A 181 -8.30 -51.06 1.93
CA GLN A 181 -9.22 -51.20 0.78
C GLN A 181 -9.67 -52.64 0.53
N ALA A 182 -8.77 -53.62 0.71
CA ALA A 182 -9.12 -55.03 0.57
C ALA A 182 -10.08 -55.49 1.68
N VAL A 183 -9.90 -54.99 2.90
CA VAL A 183 -10.78 -55.27 4.04
C VAL A 183 -12.16 -54.63 3.84
N ASP A 184 -12.22 -53.40 3.34
CA ASP A 184 -13.47 -52.72 3.00
C ASP A 184 -14.24 -53.48 1.90
N ALA A 185 -13.54 -53.91 0.85
CA ALA A 185 -14.12 -54.71 -0.22
C ALA A 185 -14.61 -56.09 0.28
N MET A 186 -13.84 -56.75 1.16
CA MET A 186 -14.26 -58.00 1.80
C MET A 186 -15.50 -57.80 2.66
N SER A 187 -15.63 -56.67 3.36
CA SER A 187 -16.81 -56.38 4.20
C SER A 187 -18.08 -56.29 3.35
N ILE A 188 -18.03 -55.61 2.20
CA ILE A 188 -19.15 -55.52 1.25
C ILE A 188 -19.47 -56.89 0.65
N GLU A 189 -18.45 -57.67 0.27
CA GLU A 189 -18.67 -58.99 -0.32
C GLU A 189 -19.26 -59.97 0.70
N ILE A 190 -18.84 -59.92 1.97
CA ILE A 190 -19.44 -60.74 3.05
C ILE A 190 -20.91 -60.37 3.27
N GLU A 191 -21.24 -59.08 3.28
CA GLU A 191 -22.63 -58.62 3.36
C GLU A 191 -23.46 -59.20 2.21
N ARG A 192 -22.99 -59.05 0.97
CA ARG A 192 -23.66 -59.57 -0.23
C ARG A 192 -23.78 -61.10 -0.25
N ILE A 193 -22.74 -61.83 0.16
CA ILE A 193 -22.77 -63.30 0.27
C ILE A 193 -23.79 -63.72 1.32
N SER A 194 -23.84 -63.03 2.47
CA SER A 194 -24.80 -63.33 3.53
C SER A 194 -26.24 -63.11 3.07
N GLU A 195 -26.50 -62.06 2.28
CA GLU A 195 -27.81 -61.81 1.68
C GLU A 195 -28.15 -62.86 0.62
N GLY A 196 -27.20 -63.24 -0.23
CA GLY A 196 -27.38 -64.31 -1.22
C GLY A 196 -27.73 -65.66 -0.57
N GLN A 197 -27.02 -66.01 0.51
CA GLN A 197 -27.31 -67.22 1.29
C GLN A 197 -28.67 -67.16 1.99
N ARG A 198 -29.03 -66.01 2.57
CA ARG A 198 -30.36 -65.79 3.16
C ARG A 198 -31.45 -65.92 2.12
N PHE A 199 -31.26 -65.35 0.93
CA PHE A 199 -32.21 -65.40 -0.17
C PHE A 199 -32.41 -66.83 -0.69
N VAL A 200 -31.33 -67.59 -0.90
CA VAL A 200 -31.40 -69.00 -1.30
C VAL A 200 -32.11 -69.85 -0.25
N THR A 201 -31.81 -69.64 1.03
CA THR A 201 -32.48 -70.35 2.12
C THR A 201 -33.98 -70.01 2.17
N GLN A 202 -34.34 -68.74 1.99
CA GLN A 202 -35.74 -68.31 1.90
C GLN A 202 -36.43 -68.95 0.70
N LEU A 203 -35.79 -69.02 -0.47
CA LEU A 203 -36.34 -69.70 -1.65
C LEU A 203 -36.56 -71.20 -1.42
N MET A 204 -35.60 -71.89 -0.80
CA MET A 204 -35.73 -73.31 -0.45
C MET A 204 -36.87 -73.55 0.54
N SER A 205 -37.00 -72.69 1.56
CA SER A 205 -38.10 -72.74 2.55
C SER A 205 -39.46 -72.44 1.91
N SER A 206 -39.53 -71.47 0.98
CA SER A 206 -40.76 -71.10 0.26
C SER A 206 -41.31 -72.24 -0.62
N LYS A 207 -40.46 -73.21 -0.99
CA LYS A 207 -40.84 -74.37 -1.81
C LYS A 207 -41.29 -75.58 -0.96
N ALA A 208 -41.19 -75.51 0.37
CA ALA A 208 -41.80 -76.50 1.24
C ALA A 208 -43.33 -76.31 1.24
N PRO A 209 -44.14 -77.35 0.96
CA PRO A 209 -45.59 -77.22 0.94
C PRO A 209 -46.10 -76.87 2.34
N ALA A 210 -47.00 -75.88 2.42
CA ALA A 210 -47.65 -75.47 3.65
C ALA A 210 -48.27 -76.69 4.35
N PRO A 211 -48.15 -76.82 5.69
CA PRO A 211 -48.79 -77.92 6.40
C PRO A 211 -50.30 -77.81 6.19
N ALA A 212 -50.87 -78.85 5.58
CA ALA A 212 -52.31 -78.96 5.40
C ALA A 212 -52.99 -78.81 6.77
N LEU A 213 -53.85 -77.79 6.88
CA LEU A 213 -54.84 -77.68 7.93
C LEU A 213 -55.62 -79.00 7.97
N VAL A 214 -55.41 -79.80 9.01
CA VAL A 214 -56.24 -80.98 9.28
C VAL A 214 -57.60 -80.46 9.71
N GLU A 215 -58.50 -80.35 8.73
CA GLU A 215 -59.92 -80.15 8.91
C GLU A 215 -60.46 -81.31 9.77
N ARG A 216 -60.74 -81.02 11.04
CA ARG A 216 -61.42 -81.93 11.96
C ARG A 216 -62.90 -81.97 11.55
N THR A 217 -63.24 -82.81 10.59
CA THR A 217 -64.63 -83.18 10.33
C THR A 217 -65.15 -84.03 11.48
N GLU A 218 -66.04 -83.45 12.28
CA GLU A 218 -66.90 -84.12 13.24
C GLU A 218 -67.88 -85.06 12.52
N SER A 219 -68.11 -86.24 13.09
CA SER A 219 -69.07 -87.26 12.63
C SER A 219 -70.36 -87.18 13.46
N PRO A 220 -71.56 -87.11 12.86
CA PRO A 220 -72.81 -87.34 13.57
C PRO A 220 -73.39 -88.75 13.36
N ALA A 221 -73.96 -89.27 14.45
CA ALA A 221 -74.88 -90.41 14.61
C ALA A 221 -74.35 -91.83 14.38
#